data_AF-A0A699SZX3-F1
#
_entry.id   AF-A0A699SZX3-F1
#
_cell.length_a   1.000
_cell.length_b   1.000
_cell.length_c   1.000
_cell.angle_alpha   90.00
_cell.angle_beta   90.00
_cell.angle_gamma   90.00
#
_symmetry.space_group_name_H-M   'P 1'
#
loop_
_entity.id
_entity.type
_entity.pdbx_description
1 polymer ?
#
loop_
_entity_poly.entity_id
_entity_poly.type
_entity_poly.pdbx_seq_one_letter_code
_entity_poly.pdbx_strand_id
1 'polypeptide(L)'
;ENRASWSDKLDDALWAFRTAYKTPIGSTPYKLVYGKACHLPIELEHKAYWALKQANFDLAVAGDHRKVQLNELNELRDHADENSLIYKEKIKRIHDFKIKNRVFNIGLPRL
;
A
#
# COMPACT_ATOMS: atom_id res chain seq x y z
N GLU A 1 -0.56 19.21 22.38
CA GLU A 1 -1.75 18.53 22.95
C GLU A 1 -2.82 19.55 23.26
N ASN A 2 -4.03 19.34 22.76
CA ASN A 2 -5.15 20.26 22.96
C ASN A 2 -5.82 19.92 24.30
N ARG A 3 -5.94 20.89 25.23
CA ARG A 3 -6.57 20.67 26.55
C ARG A 3 -8.05 20.24 26.46
N ALA A 4 -8.66 20.35 25.29
CA ALA A 4 -10.06 20.04 25.02
C ALA A 4 -10.36 18.54 24.81
N SER A 5 -9.37 17.68 24.56
CA SER A 5 -9.60 16.24 24.29
C SER A 5 -9.55 15.35 25.55
N TRP A 6 -9.82 15.92 26.72
CA TRP A 6 -9.71 15.21 28.01
C TRP A 6 -10.87 14.24 28.23
N SER A 7 -12.07 14.61 27.75
CA SER A 7 -13.26 13.76 27.76
C SER A 7 -13.00 12.43 27.04
N ASP A 8 -12.30 12.47 25.91
CA ASP A 8 -12.09 11.30 25.05
C ASP A 8 -11.18 10.26 25.70
N LYS A 9 -10.33 10.69 26.66
CA LYS A 9 -9.41 9.84 27.41
C LYS A 9 -9.94 9.46 28.80
N LEU A 10 -11.11 9.97 29.19
CA LEU A 10 -11.65 9.80 30.54
C LEU A 10 -11.97 8.32 30.83
N ASP A 11 -12.56 7.63 29.86
CA ASP A 11 -12.87 6.19 29.98
C ASP A 11 -11.60 5.36 30.15
N ASP A 12 -10.55 5.64 29.38
CA ASP A 12 -9.27 4.94 29.46
C ASP A 12 -8.58 5.20 30.80
N ALA A 13 -8.62 6.44 31.30
CA ALA A 13 -8.06 6.81 32.60
C ALA A 13 -8.82 6.15 33.77
N LEU A 14 -10.15 6.11 33.70
CA LEU A 14 -11.00 5.40 34.66
C LEU A 14 -10.71 3.90 34.66
N TRP A 15 -10.51 3.32 33.48
CA TRP A 15 -10.17 1.91 33.34
C TRP A 15 -8.81 1.57 33.94
N ALA A 16 -7.79 2.38 33.63
CA ALA A 16 -6.46 2.25 34.21
C ALA A 16 -6.51 2.36 35.74
N PHE A 17 -7.29 3.30 36.28
CA PHE A 17 -7.46 3.44 37.72
C PHE A 17 -8.12 2.21 38.36
N ARG A 18 -9.18 1.66 37.75
CA ARG A 18 -9.93 0.50 38.25
C ARG A 18 -9.10 -0.79 38.26
N THR A 19 -8.22 -0.95 37.28
CA THR A 19 -7.42 -2.18 37.08
C THR A 19 -6.00 -2.10 37.62
N ALA A 20 -5.48 -0.91 37.91
CA ALA A 20 -4.17 -0.76 38.51
C ALA A 20 -4.11 -1.39 39.91
N TYR A 21 -3.09 -2.22 40.14
CA TYR A 21 -2.84 -2.82 41.43
C TYR A 21 -2.44 -1.75 42.45
N LYS A 22 -3.07 -1.77 43.63
CA LYS A 22 -2.75 -0.86 44.73
C LYS A 22 -1.99 -1.63 45.79
N THR A 23 -0.68 -1.40 45.86
CA THR A 23 0.23 -2.07 46.82
C THR A 23 -0.22 -1.96 48.28
N PRO A 24 -0.70 -0.80 48.79
CA PRO A 24 -1.16 -0.70 50.18
C PRO A 24 -2.39 -1.58 50.49
N ILE A 25 -3.21 -1.88 49.48
CA ILE A 25 -4.44 -2.66 49.62
C ILE A 25 -4.22 -4.13 49.19
N GLY A 26 -3.14 -4.41 48.47
CA GLY A 26 -2.84 -5.75 47.95
C GLY A 26 -3.81 -6.24 46.87
N SER A 27 -4.59 -5.35 46.25
CA SER A 27 -5.60 -5.69 45.25
C SER A 27 -5.86 -4.56 44.26
N THR A 28 -6.61 -4.83 43.19
CA THR A 28 -7.13 -3.82 42.28
C THR A 28 -8.48 -3.29 42.77
N PRO A 29 -8.81 -2.01 42.57
CA PRO A 29 -10.12 -1.47 42.94
C PRO A 29 -11.29 -2.27 42.35
N TYR A 30 -11.17 -2.72 41.09
CA TYR A 30 -12.18 -3.56 40.43
C TYR A 30 -12.44 -4.87 41.20
N LYS A 31 -11.38 -5.56 41.63
CA LYS A 31 -11.50 -6.84 42.34
C LYS A 31 -12.15 -6.69 43.71
N LEU A 32 -12.00 -5.53 44.36
CA LEU A 32 -12.66 -5.25 45.63
C LEU A 32 -14.17 -5.06 45.47
N VAL A 33 -14.60 -4.40 44.40
CA VAL A 33 -16.03 -4.11 44.15
C VAL A 33 -16.77 -5.35 43.63
N TYR A 34 -16.15 -6.10 42.70
CA TYR A 34 -16.83 -7.20 41.99
C TYR A 34 -16.39 -8.59 42.44
N GLY A 35 -15.42 -8.70 43.36
CA GLY A 35 -14.92 -9.96 43.91
C GLY A 35 -14.12 -10.84 42.93
N LYS A 36 -13.95 -10.40 41.67
CA LYS A 36 -13.24 -11.13 40.62
C LYS A 36 -12.21 -10.24 39.93
N ALA A 37 -11.18 -10.86 39.35
CA ALA A 37 -10.24 -10.14 38.49
C ALA A 37 -11.00 -9.56 37.28
N CYS A 38 -10.57 -8.38 36.82
CA CYS A 38 -11.15 -7.76 35.63
C CYS A 38 -10.91 -8.66 34.40
N HIS A 39 -12.00 -9.04 33.73
CA HIS A 39 -11.93 -9.40 32.31
C HIS A 39 -11.90 -8.08 31.53
N LEU A 40 -11.26 -8.06 30.36
CA LEU A 40 -11.30 -6.86 29.52
C LEU A 40 -12.79 -6.50 29.31
N PRO A 41 -13.21 -5.24 29.46
CA PRO A 41 -14.58 -4.85 29.20
C PRO A 41 -14.86 -5.12 27.74
N ILE A 42 -16.02 -5.70 27.47
CA ILE A 42 -16.51 -5.95 26.11
C ILE A 42 -16.41 -4.70 25.21
N GLU A 43 -16.51 -3.51 25.80
CA GLU A 43 -16.37 -2.22 25.13
C GLU A 43 -14.96 -2.00 24.55
N LEU A 44 -13.90 -2.38 25.28
CA LEU A 44 -12.52 -2.26 24.80
C LEU A 44 -12.22 -3.31 23.73
N GLU A 45 -12.70 -4.54 23.90
CA GLU A 45 -12.58 -5.59 22.89
C GLU A 45 -13.31 -5.20 21.60
N HIS A 46 -14.50 -4.63 21.72
CA HIS A 46 -15.29 -4.16 20.59
C HIS A 46 -14.63 -2.96 19.89
N LYS A 47 -14.09 -1.98 20.63
CA LYS A 47 -13.33 -0.85 20.05
C LYS A 47 -12.10 -1.36 19.29
N ALA A 48 -11.34 -2.30 19.87
CA ALA A 48 -10.17 -2.91 19.21
C ALA A 48 -10.57 -3.69 17.96
N TYR A 49 -11.66 -4.46 18.02
CA TYR A 49 -12.20 -5.18 16.87
C TYR A 49 -12.62 -4.24 15.74
N TRP A 50 -13.29 -3.13 16.05
CA TRP A 50 -13.68 -2.13 15.04
C TRP A 50 -12.48 -1.44 14.42
N ALA A 51 -11.49 -1.03 15.22
CA ALA A 51 -10.25 -0.46 14.70
C ALA A 51 -9.54 -1.43 13.74
N LEU A 52 -9.47 -2.71 14.10
CA LEU A 52 -8.89 -3.74 13.23
C LEU A 52 -9.71 -3.91 11.93
N LYS A 53 -11.04 -3.96 12.04
CA LYS A 53 -11.94 -4.10 10.89
C LYS A 53 -11.79 -2.91 9.93
N GLN A 54 -11.67 -1.70 10.46
CA GLN A 54 -11.45 -0.48 9.68
C GLN A 54 -10.09 -0.48 8.99
N ALA A 55 -9.01 -0.80 9.72
CA ALA A 55 -7.67 -0.90 9.12
C ALA A 55 -7.60 -1.96 8.00
N ASN A 56 -8.32 -3.08 8.14
CA ASN A 56 -8.41 -4.10 7.09
C ASN A 56 -9.19 -3.60 5.86
N PHE A 57 -10.25 -2.82 6.06
CA PHE A 57 -11.00 -2.20 4.96
C PHE A 57 -10.13 -1.19 4.21
N ASP A 58 -9.41 -0.33 4.94
CA ASP A 58 -8.49 0.65 4.37
C ASP A 58 -7.38 -0.05 3.55
N LEU A 59 -6.88 -1.19 4.02
CA LEU A 59 -5.89 -1.99 3.30
C LEU A 59 -6.43 -2.56 1.99
N ALA A 60 -7.67 -3.06 1.97
CA ALA A 60 -8.29 -3.58 0.76
C ALA A 60 -8.49 -2.47 -0.29
N VAL A 61 -9.03 -1.32 0.13
CA VAL A 61 -9.22 -0.15 -0.75
C VAL A 61 -7.87 0.37 -1.29
N ALA A 62 -6.85 0.44 -0.44
CA ALA A 62 -5.51 0.83 -0.86
C ALA A 62 -4.90 -0.18 -1.84
N GLY A 63 -5.14 -1.48 -1.64
CA GLY A 63 -4.73 -2.55 -2.54
C GLY A 63 -5.37 -2.43 -3.92
N ASP A 64 -6.67 -2.21 -3.98
CA ASP A 64 -7.41 -2.02 -5.23
C ASP A 64 -6.94 -0.75 -5.97
N HIS A 65 -6.77 0.36 -5.24
CA HIS A 65 -6.26 1.60 -5.83
C HIS A 65 -4.86 1.41 -6.43
N ARG A 66 -3.96 0.74 -5.71
CA ARG A 66 -2.61 0.41 -6.20
C ARG A 66 -2.64 -0.47 -7.44
N LYS A 67 -3.57 -1.43 -7.50
CA LYS A 67 -3.74 -2.31 -8.65
C LYS A 67 -4.14 -1.52 -9.90
N VAL A 68 -5.06 -0.56 -9.76
CA VAL A 68 -5.45 0.34 -10.87
C VAL A 68 -4.26 1.15 -11.35
N GLN A 69 -3.50 1.80 -10.44
CA GLN A 69 -2.30 2.57 -10.80
C GLN A 69 -1.26 1.73 -11.55
N LEU A 70 -1.05 0.48 -11.15
CA LEU A 70 -0.13 -0.43 -11.85
C LEU A 70 -0.62 -0.79 -13.25
N ASN A 71 -1.93 -0.94 -13.44
CA ASN A 71 -2.50 -1.23 -14.75
C ASN A 71 -2.33 -0.03 -15.70
N GLU A 72 -2.60 1.18 -15.24
CA GLU A 72 -2.37 2.41 -16.01
C GLU A 72 -0.90 2.57 -16.43
N LEU A 73 0.04 2.30 -15.52
CA LEU A 73 1.48 2.31 -15.85
C LEU A 73 1.86 1.26 -16.89
N ASN A 74 1.22 0.08 -16.84
CA ASN A 74 1.46 -0.97 -17.83
C ASN A 74 0.98 -0.54 -19.22
N GLU A 75 -0.22 0.05 -19.30
CA GLU A 75 -0.76 0.56 -20.58
C GLU A 75 0.12 1.67 -21.18
N LEU A 76 0.66 2.57 -20.35
CA LEU A 76 1.60 3.61 -20.80
C LEU A 76 2.90 3.00 -21.36
N ARG A 77 3.40 1.94 -20.71
CA ARG A 77 4.60 1.23 -21.19
C ARG A 77 4.34 0.55 -22.52
N ASP A 78 3.22 -0.17 -22.65
CA ASP A 78 2.86 -0.88 -23.87
C ASP A 78 2.71 0.11 -25.04
N HIS A 79 2.11 1.28 -24.79
CA HIS A 79 2.02 2.35 -25.78
C HIS A 79 3.39 2.92 -26.18
N ALA A 80 4.31 3.12 -25.24
CA ALA A 80 5.66 3.59 -25.52
C ALA A 80 6.46 2.57 -26.35
N ASP A 81 6.31 1.28 -26.06
CA ASP A 81 6.96 0.20 -26.80
C ASP A 81 6.44 0.13 -28.25
N GLU A 82 5.12 0.23 -28.44
CA GLU A 82 4.52 0.28 -29.77
C GLU A 82 5.02 1.50 -30.57
N ASN A 83 5.04 2.68 -29.95
CA ASN A 83 5.57 3.90 -30.58
C ASN A 83 7.07 3.77 -30.97
N SER A 84 7.87 3.14 -30.11
CA SER A 84 9.29 2.86 -30.37
C SER A 84 9.47 1.94 -31.58
N LEU A 85 8.67 0.87 -31.67
CA LEU A 85 8.67 -0.05 -32.80
C LEU A 85 8.29 0.67 -34.11
N ILE A 86 7.21 1.46 -34.08
CA ILE A 86 6.75 2.25 -35.24
C ILE A 86 7.85 3.21 -35.70
N TYR A 87 8.51 3.91 -34.78
CA TYR A 87 9.57 4.86 -35.12
C TYR A 87 10.75 4.16 -35.80
N LYS A 88 11.23 3.05 -35.21
CA LYS A 88 12.33 2.24 -35.79
C LYS A 88 11.98 1.74 -37.19
N GLU A 89 10.77 1.25 -37.39
CA GLU A 89 10.33 0.75 -38.68
C GLU A 89 10.26 1.86 -39.74
N LYS A 90 9.74 3.04 -39.38
CA LYS A 90 9.73 4.21 -40.27
C LYS A 90 11.14 4.61 -40.71
N ILE A 91 12.08 4.70 -39.78
CA ILE A 91 13.47 5.06 -40.08
C ILE A 91 14.12 4.00 -40.97
N LYS A 92 13.88 2.71 -40.69
CA LYS A 92 14.37 1.61 -41.55
C LYS A 92 13.85 1.73 -42.98
N ARG A 93 12.55 1.97 -43.17
CA ARG A 93 11.95 2.16 -44.51
C ARG A 93 12.59 3.34 -45.26
N ILE A 94 12.82 4.46 -44.58
CA ILE A 94 13.49 5.63 -45.17
C ILE A 94 14.93 5.31 -45.56
N HIS A 95 15.66 4.58 -44.71
CA HIS A 95 17.02 4.16 -45.00
C HIS A 95 17.07 3.23 -46.22
N ASP A 96 16.25 2.18 -46.21
CA ASP A 96 16.23 1.15 -47.27
C ASP A 96 15.81 1.75 -48.62
N PHE A 97 14.89 2.72 -48.63
CA PHE A 97 14.52 3.47 -49.84
C PHE A 97 15.70 4.25 -50.45
N LYS A 98 16.67 4.69 -49.64
CA LYS A 98 17.84 5.44 -50.11
C LYS A 98 18.99 4.54 -50.58
N ILE A 99 18.93 3.23 -50.35
CA ILE A 99 19.96 2.28 -50.79
C ILE A 99 19.85 2.11 -52.32
N LYS A 100 20.92 2.45 -53.03
CA LYS A 100 21.04 2.18 -54.47
C LYS A 100 21.62 0.77 -54.67
N ASN A 101 20.93 -0.05 -55.47
CA ASN A 101 21.47 -1.34 -55.89
C ASN A 101 22.71 -1.16 -56.76
N ARG A 102 23.86 -1.66 -56.29
CA ARG A 102 25.08 -1.75 -57.10
C ARG A 102 25.23 -3.17 -57.61
N VAL A 103 25.34 -3.32 -58.93
CA VAL A 103 25.67 -4.59 -59.57
C VAL A 103 27.18 -4.67 -59.70
N PHE A 104 27.78 -5.69 -59.06
CA PHE A 104 29.20 -5.98 -59.21
C PHE A 104 29.39 -6.94 -60.38
N ASN A 105 30.13 -6.52 -61.39
CA ASN A 105 30.58 -7.41 -62.46
C ASN A 105 31.90 -8.05 -62.03
N ILE A 106 31.99 -9.38 -62.11
CA ILE A 106 33.23 -10.13 -61.86
C ILE A 106 34.27 -9.69 -62.90
N GLY A 107 35.35 -9.05 -62.42
CA GLY A 107 36.48 -8.69 -63.26
C GLY A 107 37.27 -9.94 -63.66
N LEU A 108 37.55 -10.09 -64.96
CA LEU A 108 38.46 -11.12 -65.47
C LEU A 108 39.84 -10.99 -64.81
N PRO A 109 40.49 -12.11 -64.41
CA PRO A 109 41.81 -12.05 -63.79
C PRO A 109 42.80 -11.46 -64.79
N ARG A 110 43.58 -10.46 -64.36
CA ARG A 110 44.64 -9.87 -65.16
C ARG A 110 45.79 -10.88 -65.25
N LEU A 111 46.07 -11.36 -66.47
CA LEU A 111 47.29 -12.08 -66.83
C LEU A 111 48.52 -11.16 -66.72
#